data_AF-A0A971ZHR0-F1
#
_entry.id   AF-A0A971ZHR0-F1
#
_cell.length_a   1.000
_cell.length_b   1.000
_cell.length_c   1.000
_cell.angle_alpha   90.00
_cell.angle_beta   90.00
_cell.angle_gamma   90.00
#
_symmetry.space_group_name_H-M   'P 1'
#
loop_
_entity.id
_entity.type
_entity.pdbx_description
1 polymer ?
#
loop_
_entity_poly.entity_id
_entity_poly.type
_entity_poly.pdbx_seq_one_letter_code
_entity_poly.pdbx_strand_id
1 'polypeptide(L)'
;MGKYQIIPDFTIIDDDTGEVYYWEHCGMLDIKTYRDRWEWKNQLYYENRILPLEDGGGENGTLIVTEDNSEQGILIPEVKKIIDSIS
;
A
#
# COMPACT_ATOMS: atom_id res chain seq x y z
N MET A 1 -23.63 3.64 9.99
CA MET A 1 -22.25 3.87 9.52
C MET A 1 -22.20 3.62 8.03
N GLY A 2 -21.77 4.60 7.23
CA GLY A 2 -21.64 4.43 5.79
C GLY A 2 -20.62 3.34 5.48
N LYS A 3 -20.94 2.44 4.56
CA LYS A 3 -19.97 1.45 4.06
C LYS A 3 -19.01 2.20 3.14
N TYR A 4 -17.81 2.48 3.62
CA TYR A 4 -16.74 2.96 2.74
C TYR A 4 -16.12 1.75 2.05
N GLN A 5 -15.99 1.81 0.73
CA GLN A 5 -15.27 0.81 -0.03
C GLN A 5 -13.87 1.34 -0.30
N ILE A 6 -12.86 0.62 0.17
CA ILE A 6 -11.47 0.91 -0.16
C ILE A 6 -11.22 0.38 -1.57
N ILE A 7 -10.72 1.24 -2.46
CA ILE A 7 -10.33 0.88 -3.82
C ILE A 7 -8.82 1.09 -3.90
N PRO A 8 -8.02 0.00 -3.88
CA PRO A 8 -6.57 0.08 -4.10
C PRO A 8 -6.26 0.39 -5.56
N ASP A 9 -5.04 0.88 -5.82
CA ASP A 9 -4.55 1.02 -7.19
C ASP A 9 -4.36 -0.35 -7.84
N PHE A 10 -3.78 -1.30 -7.09
CA PHE A 10 -3.67 -2.69 -7.51
C PHE A 10 -4.00 -3.66 -6.38
N THR A 11 -4.54 -4.82 -6.77
CA THR A 11 -4.68 -6.00 -5.90
C THR A 11 -3.96 -7.14 -6.57
N ILE A 12 -3.02 -7.75 -5.86
CA ILE A 12 -2.22 -8.89 -6.31
C ILE A 12 -2.58 -10.05 -5.40
N ILE A 13 -2.80 -11.21 -6.00
CA ILE A 13 -3.04 -12.46 -5.28
C ILE A 13 -1.89 -13.38 -5.65
N ASP A 14 -1.17 -13.86 -4.64
CA ASP A 14 -0.20 -14.93 -4.83
C ASP A 14 -0.99 -16.25 -4.89
N ASP A 15 -1.03 -16.86 -6.08
CA ASP A 15 -1.78 -18.09 -6.32
C ASP A 15 -1.17 -19.31 -5.60
N ASP A 16 0.11 -19.27 -5.22
CA ASP A 16 0.80 -20.38 -4.56
C ASP A 16 0.55 -20.37 -3.04
N THR A 17 0.52 -19.18 -2.43
CA THR A 17 0.33 -19.02 -0.98
C THR A 17 -1.10 -18.62 -0.58
N GLY A 18 -1.87 -18.07 -1.52
CA GLY A 18 -3.18 -17.48 -1.28
C GLY A 18 -3.12 -16.09 -0.63
N GLU A 19 -1.94 -15.51 -0.47
CA GLU A 19 -1.76 -14.19 0.13
C GLU A 19 -2.27 -13.07 -0.78
N VAL A 20 -2.90 -12.08 -0.17
CA VAL A 20 -3.45 -10.92 -0.88
C VAL A 20 -2.65 -9.68 -0.54
N TYR A 21 -2.15 -9.03 -1.59
CA TYR A 21 -1.38 -7.79 -1.50
C TYR A 21 -2.20 -6.64 -2.09
N TYR A 22 -2.37 -5.59 -1.31
CA TYR A 22 -2.97 -4.33 -1.72
C TYR A 22 -1.84 -3.33 -1.97
N TRP A 23 -1.77 -2.76 -3.16
CA TRP A 23 -0.73 -1.80 -3.49
C TRP A 23 -1.33 -0.42 -3.77
N GLU A 24 -0.79 0.57 -3.08
CA GLU A 24 -1.11 1.99 -3.19
C GLU A 24 0.11 2.80 -3.66
N HIS A 25 -0.13 3.69 -4.62
CA HIS A 25 0.84 4.66 -5.09
C HIS A 25 0.43 6.07 -4.66
N CYS A 26 1.17 6.61 -3.70
CA CYS A 26 0.90 7.88 -3.03
C CYS A 26 1.76 9.00 -3.61
N GLY A 27 1.26 9.65 -4.65
CA GLY A 27 1.86 10.87 -5.19
C GLY A 27 1.43 12.15 -4.45
N MET A 28 2.24 13.21 -4.58
CA MET A 28 1.92 14.58 -4.13
C MET A 28 1.57 14.72 -2.63
N LEU A 29 2.26 13.97 -1.75
CA LEU A 29 2.04 14.06 -0.30
C LEU A 29 2.44 15.42 0.29
N ASP A 30 3.20 16.24 -0.45
CA ASP A 30 3.47 17.65 -0.13
C ASP A 30 2.19 18.52 -0.15
N ILE A 31 1.18 18.12 -0.92
CA ILE A 31 -0.11 18.78 -0.94
C ILE A 31 -0.99 18.24 0.21
N LYS A 32 -1.27 19.09 1.20
CA LYS A 32 -2.02 18.74 2.43
C LYS A 32 -3.29 17.92 2.16
N THR A 33 -4.09 18.29 1.15
CA THR A 33 -5.34 17.59 0.84
C THR A 33 -5.14 16.15 0.37
N TYR A 34 -4.04 15.87 -0.33
CA TYR A 34 -3.69 14.51 -0.76
C TYR A 34 -3.17 13.70 0.42
N ARG A 35 -2.33 14.30 1.26
CA ARG A 35 -1.88 13.71 2.53
C ARG A 35 -3.05 13.33 3.45
N ASP A 36 -3.97 14.26 3.73
CA ASP A 36 -5.10 13.99 4.63
C ASP A 36 -5.99 12.83 4.10
N ARG A 37 -6.18 12.75 2.77
CA ARG A 37 -6.91 11.66 2.13
C ARG A 37 -6.17 10.34 2.23
N TRP A 38 -4.86 10.36 2.05
CA TRP A 38 -4.01 9.18 2.20
C TRP A 38 -4.03 8.67 3.65
N GLU A 39 -3.82 9.55 4.63
CA GLU A 39 -3.86 9.20 6.05
C GLU A 39 -5.21 8.56 6.44
N TRP A 40 -6.32 9.12 5.95
CA TRP A 40 -7.64 8.53 6.15
C TRP A 40 -7.75 7.13 5.53
N LYS A 41 -7.27 6.95 4.29
CA LYS A 41 -7.31 5.65 3.61
C LYS A 41 -6.40 4.62 4.30
N ASN A 42 -5.21 5.04 4.74
CA ASN A 42 -4.26 4.21 5.47
C ASN A 42 -4.85 3.73 6.81
N GLN A 43 -5.55 4.61 7.53
CA GLN A 43 -6.27 4.24 8.74
C GLN A 43 -7.36 3.18 8.46
N LEU A 44 -8.08 3.29 7.34
CA LEU A 44 -9.06 2.26 6.97
C LEU A 44 -8.41 0.91 6.68
N TYR A 45 -7.22 0.86 6.06
CA TYR A 45 -6.50 -0.41 5.88
C TYR A 45 -6.15 -1.06 7.23
N TYR A 46 -5.59 -0.27 8.16
CA TYR A 46 -5.30 -0.74 9.52
C TYR A 46 -6.55 -1.27 10.24
N GLU A 47 -7.66 -0.54 10.18
CA GLU A 47 -8.94 -0.96 10.80
C GLU A 47 -9.49 -2.26 10.21
N ASN A 48 -9.17 -2.55 8.94
CA ASN A 48 -9.55 -3.78 8.26
C ASN A 48 -8.51 -4.90 8.40
N ARG A 49 -7.51 -4.75 9.28
CA ARG A 49 -6.41 -5.73 9.49
C ARG A 49 -5.63 -6.02 8.21
N ILE A 50 -5.51 -5.02 7.34
CA ILE A 50 -4.60 -5.04 6.20
C ILE A 50 -3.40 -4.19 6.65
N LEU A 51 -2.30 -4.84 7.00
CA LEU A 51 -1.15 -4.17 7.62
C LEU A 51 0.00 -4.03 6.62
N PRO A 52 0.87 -3.02 6.78
CA PRO A 52 2.04 -2.84 5.95
C PRO A 52 2.93 -4.08 5.86
N LEU A 53 3.56 -4.28 4.70
CA LEU A 53 4.56 -5.33 4.50
C LEU A 53 5.70 -5.25 5.54
N GLU A 54 6.10 -4.04 5.94
CA GLU A 54 7.12 -3.80 6.97
C GLU A 54 6.71 -4.28 8.38
N ASP A 55 5.40 -4.36 8.65
CA ASP A 55 4.84 -4.90 9.89
C ASP A 55 4.63 -6.43 9.83
N GLY A 56 5.02 -7.07 8.72
CA GLY A 56 4.84 -8.51 8.48
C GLY A 56 3.49 -8.88 7.87
N GLY A 57 2.71 -7.91 7.38
CA GLY A 57 1.40 -8.16 6.79
C GLY A 57 0.28 -8.35 7.81
N GLY A 58 -0.96 -8.25 7.34
CA GLY A 58 -2.16 -8.37 8.18
C GLY A 58 -2.95 -9.64 7.91
N GLU A 59 -3.83 -10.01 8.85
CA GLU A 59 -4.72 -11.18 8.72
C GLU A 59 -5.57 -11.15 7.44
N ASN A 60 -5.95 -9.96 6.98
CA ASN A 60 -6.79 -9.77 5.79
C ASN A 60 -6.01 -9.34 4.54
N GLY A 61 -4.67 -9.35 4.62
CA GLY A 61 -3.77 -9.03 3.52
C GLY A 61 -2.67 -8.06 3.92
N THR A 62 -1.77 -7.84 2.96
CA THR A 62 -0.56 -7.04 3.14
C THR A 62 -0.64 -5.76 2.32
N LEU A 63 -0.38 -4.62 2.94
CA LEU A 63 -0.35 -3.31 2.29
C LEU A 63 1.07 -3.00 1.81
N ILE A 64 1.19 -2.66 0.52
CA ILE A 64 2.40 -2.11 -0.09
C ILE A 64 2.10 -0.67 -0.44
N VAL A 65 2.96 0.25 0.00
CA VAL A 65 2.84 1.68 -0.28
C VAL A 65 4.09 2.13 -1.01
N THR A 66 3.90 2.83 -2.11
CA THR A 66 4.98 3.52 -2.83
C THR A 66 4.66 4.99 -2.89
N GLU A 67 5.65 5.85 -2.67
CA GLU A 67 5.46 7.30 -2.70
C GLU A 67 6.25 7.90 -3.87
N ASP A 68 5.73 8.94 -4.52
CA ASP A 68 6.56 9.76 -5.40
C ASP A 68 7.49 10.61 -4.53
N ASN A 69 8.79 10.41 -4.65
CA ASN A 69 9.74 11.37 -4.13
C ASN A 69 9.82 12.55 -5.11
N SER A 70 9.78 13.79 -4.59
CA SER A 70 9.63 15.02 -5.37
C SER A 70 10.72 15.27 -6.44
N GLU A 71 11.74 14.41 -6.53
CA GLU A 71 12.80 14.49 -7.55
C GLU A 71 12.69 13.44 -8.66
N GLN A 72 12.13 12.24 -8.43
CA GLN A 72 12.11 11.15 -9.42
C GLN A 72 10.91 10.22 -9.14
N GLY A 73 10.02 10.04 -10.12
CA GLY A 73 8.92 9.06 -10.02
C GLY A 73 9.43 7.64 -9.75
N ILE A 74 8.54 6.72 -9.36
CA ILE A 74 8.81 5.35 -8.86
C ILE A 74 10.16 4.79 -9.36
N LEU A 75 11.12 4.69 -8.45
CA LEU A 75 12.46 4.22 -8.75
C LEU A 75 12.46 2.68 -8.79
N ILE A 76 12.76 2.11 -9.97
CA ILE A 76 12.99 0.67 -10.19
C ILE A 76 13.92 0.01 -9.13
N PRO A 77 14.94 0.69 -8.58
CA PRO A 77 15.72 0.17 -7.45
C PRO A 77 14.91 -0.17 -6.18
N GLU A 78 13.84 0.55 -5.86
CA GLU A 78 13.01 0.25 -4.68
C GLU A 78 12.11 -0.96 -4.92
N VAL A 79 11.54 -1.07 -6.12
CA VAL A 79 10.79 -2.27 -6.54
C VAL A 79 11.68 -3.51 -6.47
N LYS A 80 12.96 -3.40 -6.84
CA LYS A 80 13.92 -4.50 -6.70
C LYS A 80 14.16 -4.93 -5.25
N LYS A 81 14.24 -3.99 -4.30
CA LYS A 81 14.42 -4.34 -2.88
C LYS A 81 13.24 -5.12 -2.31
N ILE A 82 12.03 -4.79 -2.76
CA ILE A 82 10.82 -5.52 -2.38
C ILE A 82 10.89 -6.94 -2.94
N ILE A 83 11.23 -7.12 -4.22
CA ILE A 83 11.38 -8.45 -4.84
C ILE A 83 12.44 -9.29 -4.11
N ASP A 84 13.60 -8.71 -3.81
CA ASP A 84 14.69 -9.41 -3.11
C ASP A 84 14.35 -9.77 -1.65
N SER A 85 13.34 -9.13 -1.05
CA SER A 85 12.88 -9.43 0.31
C SER A 85 11.85 -10.56 0.38
N ILE A 86 11.27 -10.94 -0.76
CA ILE A 86 10.23 -11.97 -0.88
C ILE A 86 10.80 -13.27 -1.51
N SER A 87 11.99 -13.20 -2.10
CA SER A 87 12.74 -14.35 -2.66
C SER A 87 13.70 -14.98 -1.65
#